data_AF-N4WUW1-F1
#
_entry.id   AF-N4WUW1-F1
#
_cell.length_a   1.000
_cell.length_b   1.000
_cell.length_c   1.000
_cell.angle_alpha   90.00
_cell.angle_beta   90.00
_cell.angle_gamma   90.00
#
_symmetry.space_group_name_H-M   'P 1'
#
loop_
_entity.id
_entity.type
_entity.pdbx_description
1 polymer ?
#
loop_
_entity_poly.entity_id
_entity_poly.type
_entity_poly.pdbx_seq_one_letter_code
_entity_poly.pdbx_strand_id
1 'polypeptide(L)'
;MLSDYDYSRFNEIIHEQVKDADGVNFIRYLTGSPDKKYSVICDYEVNENYVFPFDNDSNHNDKIYYGLHPTFDSELVIKGISDGSFRNDHLFEQFLLNNRDKFSLHEEYQSFVESIFAMTVLRMATRFGYKFSYTEKALRTIRKLIKSESVELVEAVTYKFMSSTKEIAFLGGFTDSLLKVLSKSNLVWEFGQNNCLQVMDRSESQKGYDFQSFYCYDVSPELCTGSVYYSGVLPRTYHVSTKESTSNKDIETIILHVERTTFATLDAFDNGEVCNHPLLQTSRQNIAEFFYLEDQAQEILFQKHPNQISREEMFQCVNKYLKYSPNTHTVAVSGNILDFDGNLLLGRRHEDSIDPDTYYCSVNGQSEFADHHVKFYKESVFEDYPTLQPNALARNDFNGELDRETEAELNIDRLSRNWEYYGISLLGIRNNKSIPDQKRRVHFNILAFNKVNESFYDIVMKSQTATEKFENQRIESLSIWFYKNWISRFTHYVNGVIAWISEYSNILTYLIAFLYLFLIGDIESLISGQTKDIVINSVTYLLALIALLHAVIKGVKKFSYNRMIKPYKIKSKYLYGNSNPIDRLSYWMNKQSKIQNAHPIATLMISLYILHKLKK
;
A
#
# COMPACT_ATOMS: atom_id res chain seq x y z
N MET A 1 8.76 -10.56 -27.27
CA MET A 1 7.29 -10.51 -27.15
C MET A 1 6.85 -11.79 -26.43
N LEU A 2 5.70 -11.86 -25.74
CA LEU A 2 5.23 -13.15 -25.20
C LEU A 2 4.32 -13.76 -26.27
N SER A 3 4.56 -14.98 -26.73
CA SER A 3 3.51 -15.74 -27.43
C SER A 3 2.33 -15.99 -26.47
N ASP A 4 1.16 -16.40 -26.96
CA ASP A 4 0.03 -16.78 -26.07
C ASP A 4 0.45 -17.89 -25.11
N TYR A 5 1.28 -18.84 -25.58
CA TYR A 5 1.92 -19.85 -24.74
C TYR A 5 2.78 -19.23 -23.63
N ASP A 6 3.64 -18.26 -23.98
CA ASP A 6 4.48 -17.57 -23.00
C ASP A 6 3.66 -16.72 -22.01
N TYR A 7 2.52 -16.17 -22.42
CA TYR A 7 1.60 -15.42 -21.55
C TYR A 7 0.92 -16.34 -20.54
N SER A 8 0.34 -17.47 -20.98
CA SER A 8 -0.29 -18.44 -20.08
C SER A 8 0.74 -19.03 -19.12
N ARG A 9 1.95 -19.34 -19.60
CA ARG A 9 3.06 -19.83 -18.77
C ARG A 9 3.54 -18.77 -17.77
N PHE A 10 3.60 -17.50 -18.15
CA PHE A 10 3.95 -16.42 -17.25
C PHE A 10 2.95 -16.30 -16.09
N ASN A 11 1.65 -16.25 -16.41
CA ASN A 11 0.60 -16.19 -15.39
C ASN A 11 0.59 -17.43 -14.49
N GLU A 12 0.89 -18.62 -15.01
CA GLU A 12 1.09 -19.84 -14.22
C GLU A 12 2.24 -19.70 -13.23
N ILE A 13 3.41 -19.20 -13.67
CA ILE A 13 4.57 -19.00 -12.79
C ILE A 13 4.24 -18.02 -11.67
N ILE A 14 3.61 -16.86 -11.96
CA ILE A 14 3.26 -15.89 -10.92
C ILE A 14 2.20 -16.49 -9.97
N HIS A 15 1.19 -17.20 -10.49
CA HIS A 15 0.16 -17.84 -9.67
C HIS A 15 0.74 -18.82 -8.65
N GLU A 16 1.65 -19.69 -9.08
CA GLU A 16 2.28 -20.69 -8.22
C GLU A 16 3.08 -20.06 -7.07
N GLN A 17 3.53 -18.82 -7.21
CA GLN A 17 4.28 -18.12 -6.15
C GLN A 17 3.40 -17.54 -5.05
N VAL A 18 2.11 -17.32 -5.33
CA VAL A 18 1.22 -16.59 -4.41
C VAL A 18 0.07 -17.42 -3.87
N LYS A 19 -0.31 -18.52 -4.55
CA LYS A 19 -1.52 -19.30 -4.23
C LYS A 19 -1.64 -19.78 -2.79
N ASP A 20 -0.51 -19.94 -2.09
CA ASP A 20 -0.43 -20.45 -0.73
C ASP A 20 -0.16 -19.34 0.31
N ALA A 21 -0.20 -18.05 -0.10
CA ALA A 21 -0.01 -16.93 0.82
C ALA A 21 -1.26 -16.71 1.70
N ASP A 22 -1.06 -16.32 2.96
CA ASP A 22 -2.14 -16.00 3.89
C ASP A 22 -2.88 -14.69 3.53
N GLY A 23 -2.22 -13.80 2.77
CA GLY A 23 -2.77 -12.53 2.28
C GLY A 23 -3.27 -12.62 0.84
N VAL A 24 -2.73 -11.76 -0.04
CA VAL A 24 -3.00 -11.81 -1.48
C VAL A 24 -2.52 -13.14 -2.04
N ASN A 25 -3.47 -14.01 -2.39
CA ASN A 25 -3.22 -15.37 -2.87
C ASN A 25 -3.70 -15.58 -4.32
N PHE A 26 -4.13 -14.51 -4.97
CA PHE A 26 -4.48 -14.49 -6.38
C PHE A 26 -3.85 -13.29 -7.08
N ILE A 27 -3.30 -13.56 -8.26
CA ILE A 27 -2.77 -12.54 -9.16
C ILE A 27 -2.88 -13.00 -10.61
N ARG A 28 -3.29 -12.08 -11.49
CA ARG A 28 -3.31 -12.28 -12.94
C ARG A 28 -2.83 -11.02 -13.63
N TYR A 29 -1.85 -11.17 -14.51
CA TYR A 29 -1.45 -10.13 -15.44
C TYR A 29 -2.38 -10.15 -16.65
N LEU A 30 -2.93 -8.99 -17.01
CA LEU A 30 -3.87 -8.81 -18.11
C LEU A 30 -3.27 -7.83 -19.14
N THR A 31 -3.27 -8.28 -20.38
CA THR A 31 -2.86 -7.51 -21.56
C THR A 31 -3.69 -7.99 -22.72
N GLY A 32 -4.04 -7.14 -23.70
CA GLY A 32 -4.74 -7.57 -24.91
C GLY A 32 -3.80 -7.95 -26.06
N SER A 33 -2.52 -7.56 -26.05
CA SER A 33 -1.53 -7.86 -27.10
C SER A 33 -0.07 -7.74 -26.60
N PRO A 34 0.62 -8.82 -26.18
CA PRO A 34 1.96 -8.84 -25.54
C PRO A 34 3.15 -8.34 -26.38
N ASP A 35 2.88 -7.98 -27.63
CA ASP A 35 3.78 -7.42 -28.64
C ASP A 35 3.58 -5.91 -28.88
N LYS A 36 2.45 -5.35 -28.41
CA LYS A 36 2.11 -3.94 -28.57
C LYS A 36 2.56 -3.10 -27.38
N LYS A 37 2.64 -1.78 -27.61
CA LYS A 37 2.68 -0.80 -26.53
C LYS A 37 1.27 -0.63 -25.95
N TYR A 38 1.18 -0.32 -24.66
CA TYR A 38 -0.09 -0.09 -24.01
C TYR A 38 -0.35 1.37 -23.72
N SER A 39 -1.62 1.68 -23.75
CA SER A 39 -2.24 2.87 -23.21
C SER A 39 -3.31 2.39 -22.24
N VAL A 40 -3.30 2.83 -20.99
CA VAL A 40 -4.36 2.49 -20.04
C VAL A 40 -5.12 3.76 -19.70
N ILE A 41 -6.45 3.71 -19.85
CA ILE A 41 -7.32 4.86 -19.60
C ILE A 41 -8.44 4.49 -18.64
N CYS A 42 -8.94 5.51 -17.96
CA CYS A 42 -10.06 5.44 -17.04
C CYS A 42 -11.26 6.12 -17.73
N ASP A 43 -12.35 5.39 -17.91
CA ASP A 43 -13.57 5.90 -18.54
C ASP A 43 -14.68 5.94 -17.49
N TYR A 44 -15.11 7.15 -17.11
CA TYR A 44 -16.14 7.33 -16.10
C TYR A 44 -17.50 7.39 -16.78
N GLU A 45 -18.32 6.36 -16.55
CA GLU A 45 -19.69 6.29 -17.05
C GLU A 45 -20.60 5.67 -15.99
N VAL A 46 -21.68 6.36 -15.64
CA VAL A 46 -22.74 5.83 -14.76
C VAL A 46 -23.76 5.14 -15.65
N ASN A 47 -23.56 3.85 -15.88
CA ASN A 47 -24.40 3.04 -16.78
C ASN A 47 -25.43 2.17 -16.03
N GLU A 48 -25.34 2.10 -14.71
CA GLU A 48 -26.20 1.26 -13.86
C GLU A 48 -27.26 2.10 -13.15
N ASN A 49 -28.41 1.47 -12.86
CA ASN A 49 -29.42 2.05 -11.99
C ASN A 49 -29.02 1.88 -10.53
N TYR A 50 -29.30 2.90 -9.73
CA TYR A 50 -28.98 2.92 -8.30
C TYR A 50 -30.23 2.96 -7.45
N VAL A 51 -30.15 2.28 -6.30
CA VAL A 51 -31.19 2.27 -5.27
C VAL A 51 -30.61 2.84 -3.97
N PHE A 52 -31.46 3.56 -3.25
CA PHE A 52 -31.15 4.21 -1.98
C PHE A 52 -31.93 3.51 -0.87
N PRO A 53 -31.39 3.42 0.35
CA PRO A 53 -32.08 2.80 1.47
C PRO A 53 -33.34 3.61 1.83
N PHE A 54 -34.44 2.93 2.18
CA PHE A 54 -35.70 3.57 2.59
C PHE A 54 -36.31 4.57 1.58
N ASP A 55 -35.89 4.55 0.31
CA ASP A 55 -36.39 5.44 -0.74
C ASP A 55 -36.92 4.65 -1.93
N ASN A 56 -38.06 5.10 -2.47
CA ASN A 56 -38.69 4.53 -3.67
C ASN A 56 -38.65 5.52 -4.85
N ASP A 57 -38.17 6.76 -4.66
CA ASP A 57 -38.11 7.81 -5.69
C ASP A 57 -36.66 8.10 -6.15
N SER A 58 -36.48 8.29 -7.46
CA SER A 58 -35.20 8.06 -8.17
C SER A 58 -34.43 9.30 -8.63
N ASN A 59 -34.54 10.45 -7.95
CA ASN A 59 -33.91 11.70 -8.43
C ASN A 59 -32.69 12.15 -7.61
N HIS A 60 -31.54 11.50 -7.80
CA HIS A 60 -30.30 11.75 -7.02
C HIS A 60 -29.01 11.91 -7.86
N ASN A 61 -29.10 12.43 -9.10
CA ASN A 61 -28.00 12.41 -10.09
C ASN A 61 -26.61 12.87 -9.59
N ASP A 62 -26.49 13.89 -8.74
CA ASP A 62 -25.18 14.38 -8.25
C ASP A 62 -24.62 13.56 -7.06
N LYS A 63 -25.41 12.67 -6.48
CA LYS A 63 -25.09 11.92 -5.24
C LYS A 63 -24.79 10.44 -5.49
N ILE A 64 -24.58 10.04 -6.74
CA ILE A 64 -24.40 8.63 -7.08
C ILE A 64 -22.96 8.19 -6.79
N TYR A 65 -22.84 7.33 -5.77
CA TYR A 65 -21.63 6.59 -5.40
C TYR A 65 -22.02 5.15 -5.08
N TYR A 66 -21.23 4.18 -5.53
CA TYR A 66 -21.36 2.80 -5.08
C TYR A 66 -20.90 2.72 -3.61
N GLY A 67 -21.86 2.61 -2.71
CA GLY A 67 -21.69 2.63 -1.27
C GLY A 67 -21.89 4.03 -0.66
N LEU A 68 -21.07 4.36 0.34
CA LEU A 68 -21.20 5.56 1.16
C LEU A 68 -20.69 6.82 0.43
N HIS A 69 -21.46 7.89 0.51
CA HIS A 69 -21.14 9.21 -0.04
C HIS A 69 -20.00 9.88 0.77
N PRO A 70 -19.04 10.57 0.12
CA PRO A 70 -17.88 11.18 0.80
C PRO A 70 -18.22 12.29 1.81
N THR A 71 -19.44 12.85 1.74
CA THR A 71 -19.93 13.81 2.76
C THR A 71 -20.30 13.15 4.09
N PHE A 72 -20.28 11.81 4.17
CA PHE A 72 -20.36 11.10 5.44
C PHE A 72 -19.00 11.20 6.14
N ASP A 73 -18.72 12.37 6.69
CA ASP A 73 -17.41 12.75 7.24
C ASP A 73 -17.32 12.55 8.75
N SER A 74 -16.16 12.89 9.33
CA SER A 74 -15.91 12.77 10.77
C SER A 74 -16.90 13.59 11.61
N GLU A 75 -17.31 14.78 11.14
CA GLU A 75 -18.23 15.64 11.89
C GLU A 75 -19.59 14.95 12.04
N LEU A 76 -20.10 14.34 10.97
CA LEU A 76 -21.36 13.61 11.00
C LEU A 76 -21.29 12.39 11.92
N VAL A 77 -20.20 11.62 11.85
CA VAL A 77 -19.99 10.44 12.71
C VAL A 77 -19.91 10.85 14.18
N ILE A 78 -19.05 11.83 14.51
CA ILE A 78 -18.87 12.34 15.87
C ILE A 78 -20.19 12.86 16.43
N LYS A 79 -20.96 13.59 15.62
CA LYS A 79 -22.29 14.07 16.01
C LYS A 79 -23.23 12.91 16.32
N GLY A 80 -23.32 11.89 15.46
CA GLY A 80 -24.15 10.71 15.71
C GLY A 80 -23.78 9.97 17.00
N ILE A 81 -22.48 9.87 17.30
CA ILE A 81 -21.99 9.27 18.55
C ILE A 81 -22.38 10.12 19.76
N SER A 82 -22.25 11.44 19.65
CA SER A 82 -22.55 12.40 20.72
C SER A 82 -24.06 12.48 21.01
N ASP A 83 -24.88 12.42 19.96
CA ASP A 83 -26.36 12.42 20.05
C ASP A 83 -26.92 11.07 20.55
N GLY A 84 -26.06 10.06 20.74
CA GLY A 84 -26.46 8.73 21.22
C GLY A 84 -27.19 7.89 20.17
N SER A 85 -27.02 8.19 18.88
CA SER A 85 -27.68 7.49 17.78
C SER A 85 -27.35 5.99 17.74
N PHE A 86 -26.20 5.56 18.26
CA PHE A 86 -25.74 4.17 18.26
C PHE A 86 -26.07 3.42 19.56
N ARG A 87 -27.04 3.90 20.35
CA ARG A 87 -27.35 3.34 21.66
C ARG A 87 -28.19 2.06 21.58
N ASN A 88 -29.18 2.03 20.69
CA ASN A 88 -30.06 0.89 20.43
C ASN A 88 -30.63 0.93 19.00
N ASP A 89 -31.29 -0.15 18.58
CA ASP A 89 -31.76 -0.34 17.21
C ASP A 89 -32.67 0.80 16.73
N HIS A 90 -33.57 1.30 17.58
CA HIS A 90 -34.51 2.35 17.21
C HIS A 90 -33.82 3.68 16.88
N LEU A 91 -32.89 4.12 17.74
CA LEU A 91 -32.13 5.36 17.52
C LEU A 91 -31.20 5.23 16.32
N PHE A 92 -30.66 4.03 16.10
CA PHE A 92 -29.78 3.77 14.98
C PHE A 92 -30.55 3.78 13.66
N GLU A 93 -31.71 3.14 13.59
CA GLU A 93 -32.61 3.18 12.43
C GLU A 93 -33.02 4.63 12.08
N GLN A 94 -33.34 5.45 13.08
CA GLN A 94 -33.62 6.88 12.86
C GLN A 94 -32.42 7.61 12.25
N PHE A 95 -31.20 7.32 12.72
CA PHE A 95 -29.98 7.89 12.15
C PHE A 95 -29.78 7.46 10.69
N LEU A 96 -30.03 6.19 10.36
CA LEU A 96 -29.97 5.71 8.98
C LEU A 96 -31.03 6.40 8.11
N LEU A 97 -32.28 6.47 8.54
CA LEU A 97 -33.38 7.13 7.81
C LEU A 97 -33.08 8.60 7.49
N ASN A 98 -32.45 9.32 8.43
CA ASN A 98 -32.07 10.72 8.29
C ASN A 98 -30.89 10.94 7.34
N ASN A 99 -30.08 9.90 7.08
CA ASN A 99 -28.88 9.95 6.24
C ASN A 99 -28.99 9.03 5.02
N ARG A 100 -30.21 8.62 4.65
CA ARG A 100 -30.44 7.63 3.60
C ARG A 100 -29.92 8.03 2.22
N ASP A 101 -29.86 9.33 1.94
CA ASP A 101 -29.32 9.88 0.69
C ASP A 101 -27.79 9.80 0.60
N LYS A 102 -27.13 9.29 1.65
CA LYS A 102 -25.66 9.14 1.73
C LYS A 102 -25.19 7.75 1.38
N PHE A 103 -26.06 6.85 0.93
CA PHE A 103 -25.65 5.51 0.56
C PHE A 103 -26.48 5.00 -0.62
N SER A 104 -25.83 4.36 -1.57
CA SER A 104 -26.53 3.70 -2.67
C SER A 104 -25.80 2.44 -3.13
N LEU A 105 -26.53 1.49 -3.68
CA LEU A 105 -25.99 0.34 -4.39
C LEU A 105 -26.66 0.24 -5.76
N HIS A 106 -26.14 -0.65 -6.61
CA HIS A 106 -26.85 -1.02 -7.84
C HIS A 106 -28.22 -1.63 -7.54
N GLU A 107 -29.18 -1.39 -8.44
CA GLU A 107 -30.57 -1.83 -8.31
C GLU A 107 -30.71 -3.34 -8.05
N GLU A 108 -29.83 -4.16 -8.63
CA GLU A 108 -29.82 -5.61 -8.41
C GLU A 108 -29.56 -6.02 -6.94
N TYR A 109 -29.00 -5.12 -6.11
CA TYR A 109 -28.76 -5.35 -4.69
C TYR A 109 -29.79 -4.69 -3.76
N GLN A 110 -30.97 -4.31 -4.27
CA GLN A 110 -32.01 -3.61 -3.51
C GLN A 110 -32.39 -4.30 -2.19
N SER A 111 -32.45 -5.62 -2.14
CA SER A 111 -32.78 -6.37 -0.91
C SER A 111 -31.73 -6.25 0.20
N PHE A 112 -30.52 -5.77 -0.12
CA PHE A 112 -29.39 -5.68 0.81
C PHE A 112 -29.07 -4.25 1.22
N VAL A 113 -29.57 -3.24 0.50
CA VAL A 113 -29.11 -1.83 0.61
C VAL A 113 -29.17 -1.28 2.03
N GLU A 114 -30.25 -1.54 2.77
CA GLU A 114 -30.41 -1.05 4.15
C GLU A 114 -29.45 -1.72 5.13
N SER A 115 -29.27 -3.05 4.99
CA SER A 115 -28.38 -3.84 5.84
C SER A 115 -26.91 -3.49 5.61
N ILE A 116 -26.51 -3.28 4.35
CA ILE A 116 -25.14 -2.88 4.01
C ILE A 116 -24.88 -1.42 4.40
N PHE A 117 -25.88 -0.55 4.28
CA PHE A 117 -25.77 0.82 4.78
C PHE A 117 -25.53 0.84 6.29
N ALA A 118 -26.33 0.10 7.06
CA ALA A 118 -26.18 -0.04 8.50
C ALA A 118 -24.77 -0.54 8.89
N MET A 119 -24.31 -1.60 8.22
CA MET A 119 -22.96 -2.15 8.43
C MET A 119 -21.86 -1.12 8.15
N THR A 120 -21.97 -0.40 7.04
CA THR A 120 -20.99 0.60 6.61
C THR A 120 -20.92 1.78 7.57
N VAL A 121 -22.07 2.28 8.01
CA VAL A 121 -22.15 3.35 9.02
C VAL A 121 -21.51 2.93 10.33
N LEU A 122 -21.81 1.72 10.83
CA LEU A 122 -21.20 1.22 12.06
C LEU A 122 -19.70 1.08 11.91
N ARG A 123 -19.20 0.60 10.76
CA ARG A 123 -17.76 0.52 10.52
C ARG A 123 -17.10 1.88 10.62
N MET A 124 -17.71 2.92 10.06
CA MET A 124 -17.19 4.29 10.18
C MET A 124 -17.25 4.77 11.63
N ALA A 125 -18.33 4.48 12.35
CA ALA A 125 -18.48 4.83 13.75
C ALA A 125 -17.41 4.16 14.64
N THR A 126 -17.02 2.90 14.38
CA THR A 126 -16.01 2.20 15.19
C THR A 126 -14.60 2.78 15.07
N ARG A 127 -14.35 3.65 14.08
CA ARG A 127 -13.11 4.43 13.98
C ARG A 127 -13.00 5.48 15.08
N PHE A 128 -14.13 5.94 15.63
CA PHE A 128 -14.22 6.96 16.65
C PHE A 128 -14.67 6.38 17.98
N GLY A 129 -14.33 7.05 19.07
CA GLY A 129 -14.74 6.59 20.39
C GLY A 129 -14.21 7.43 21.53
N TYR A 130 -14.43 6.93 22.74
CA TYR A 130 -13.95 7.54 23.97
C TYR A 130 -12.78 6.74 24.52
N LYS A 131 -11.63 7.41 24.69
CA LYS A 131 -10.41 6.80 25.22
C LYS A 131 -10.29 7.03 26.72
N PHE A 132 -9.91 5.99 27.44
CA PHE A 132 -9.69 6.03 28.87
C PHE A 132 -8.37 5.34 29.21
N SER A 133 -7.51 6.03 29.94
CA SER A 133 -6.41 5.37 30.65
C SER A 133 -6.99 4.47 31.75
N TYR A 134 -6.36 3.34 32.07
CA TYR A 134 -6.87 2.43 33.10
C TYR A 134 -5.82 2.01 34.13
N THR A 135 -6.27 1.69 35.35
CA THR A 135 -5.45 0.97 36.34
C THR A 135 -5.47 -0.54 36.09
N GLU A 136 -4.47 -1.27 36.60
CA GLU A 136 -4.43 -2.73 36.50
C GLU A 136 -5.64 -3.41 37.17
N LYS A 137 -6.17 -2.84 38.26
CA LYS A 137 -7.41 -3.35 38.87
C LYS A 137 -8.62 -3.07 37.99
N ALA A 138 -8.77 -1.86 37.47
CA ALA A 138 -9.85 -1.52 36.54
C ALA A 138 -9.85 -2.45 35.32
N LEU A 139 -8.68 -2.71 34.73
CA LEU A 139 -8.52 -3.65 33.61
C LEU A 139 -9.03 -5.05 33.94
N ARG A 140 -8.66 -5.59 35.12
CA ARG A 140 -9.14 -6.91 35.57
C ARG A 140 -10.66 -6.92 35.75
N THR A 141 -11.22 -5.86 36.33
CA THR A 141 -12.66 -5.70 36.51
C THR A 141 -13.38 -5.66 35.15
N ILE A 142 -12.90 -4.85 34.20
CA ILE A 142 -13.44 -4.76 32.83
C ILE A 142 -13.39 -6.14 32.14
N ARG A 143 -12.23 -6.81 32.15
CA ARG A 143 -12.08 -8.14 31.53
C ARG A 143 -12.98 -9.20 32.15
N LYS A 144 -13.22 -9.13 33.47
CA LYS A 144 -14.14 -10.04 34.16
C LYS A 144 -15.58 -9.79 33.73
N LEU A 145 -15.99 -8.52 33.69
CA LEU A 145 -17.34 -8.10 33.30
C LEU A 145 -17.68 -8.53 31.88
N ILE A 146 -16.78 -8.27 30.91
CA ILE A 146 -16.94 -8.67 29.51
C ILE A 146 -17.10 -10.19 29.37
N LYS A 147 -16.40 -10.99 30.19
CA LYS A 147 -16.50 -12.45 30.16
C LYS A 147 -17.71 -13.03 30.87
N SER A 148 -18.24 -12.35 31.89
CA SER A 148 -19.24 -12.91 32.81
C SER A 148 -20.68 -12.57 32.49
N GLU A 149 -20.94 -11.43 31.85
CA GLU A 149 -22.28 -11.08 31.39
C GLU A 149 -22.41 -11.60 29.95
N SER A 150 -23.47 -12.37 29.64
CA SER A 150 -23.82 -12.87 28.29
C SER A 150 -24.21 -11.75 27.32
N VAL A 151 -23.46 -10.66 27.33
CA VAL A 151 -23.61 -9.49 26.47
C VAL A 151 -22.64 -9.67 25.33
N GLU A 152 -23.15 -9.59 24.10
CA GLU A 152 -22.35 -9.68 22.87
C GLU A 152 -21.50 -8.41 22.71
N LEU A 153 -20.48 -8.22 23.54
CA LEU A 153 -19.45 -7.21 23.32
C LEU A 153 -18.37 -7.82 22.44
N VAL A 154 -18.03 -7.13 21.35
CA VAL A 154 -17.05 -7.60 20.38
C VAL A 154 -15.84 -6.68 20.41
N GLU A 155 -14.65 -7.25 20.66
CA GLU A 155 -13.39 -6.50 20.59
C GLU A 155 -13.15 -5.97 19.17
N ALA A 156 -12.49 -4.82 19.06
CA ALA A 156 -12.28 -4.03 17.85
C ALA A 156 -13.54 -3.40 17.22
N VAL A 157 -14.73 -3.73 17.73
CA VAL A 157 -16.02 -3.24 17.21
C VAL A 157 -16.75 -2.39 18.25
N THR A 158 -16.80 -2.85 19.51
CA THR A 158 -17.42 -2.11 20.62
C THR A 158 -16.37 -1.53 21.56
N TYR A 159 -15.22 -2.19 21.71
CA TYR A 159 -14.11 -1.72 22.53
C TYR A 159 -12.76 -2.21 21.98
N LYS A 160 -11.66 -1.53 22.33
CA LYS A 160 -10.29 -1.94 21.95
C LYS A 160 -9.30 -1.64 23.07
N PHE A 161 -8.44 -2.60 23.41
CA PHE A 161 -7.32 -2.39 24.31
C PHE A 161 -6.09 -1.88 23.55
N MET A 162 -5.50 -0.78 24.03
CA MET A 162 -4.27 -0.19 23.50
C MET A 162 -3.15 -0.43 24.50
N SER A 163 -2.54 -1.62 24.42
CA SER A 163 -1.55 -2.09 25.40
C SER A 163 -0.30 -1.21 25.49
N SER A 164 0.11 -0.57 24.39
CA SER A 164 1.28 0.33 24.34
C SER A 164 1.08 1.60 25.17
N THR A 165 -0.15 2.12 25.21
CA THR A 165 -0.50 3.35 25.92
C THR A 165 -1.22 3.11 27.25
N LYS A 166 -1.58 1.86 27.56
CA LYS A 166 -2.42 1.47 28.71
C LYS A 166 -3.80 2.14 28.69
N GLU A 167 -4.39 2.19 27.51
CA GLU A 167 -5.70 2.80 27.29
C GLU A 167 -6.72 1.77 26.79
N ILE A 168 -7.99 2.03 27.08
CA ILE A 168 -9.14 1.35 26.48
C ILE A 168 -9.96 2.38 25.71
N ALA A 169 -10.31 2.05 24.48
CA ALA A 169 -11.26 2.82 23.68
C ALA A 169 -12.61 2.11 23.65
N PHE A 170 -13.70 2.84 23.87
CA PHE A 170 -15.07 2.38 23.58
C PHE A 170 -15.53 3.02 22.26
N LEU A 171 -15.80 2.19 21.27
CA LEU A 171 -15.89 2.57 19.85
C LEU A 171 -17.35 2.75 19.40
N GLY A 172 -17.61 3.64 18.45
CA GLY A 172 -18.94 3.86 17.84
C GLY A 172 -20.01 4.45 18.76
N GLY A 173 -19.72 4.61 20.05
CA GLY A 173 -20.66 5.09 21.07
C GLY A 173 -21.02 4.02 22.10
N PHE A 174 -21.72 4.42 23.16
CA PHE A 174 -22.09 3.49 24.22
C PHE A 174 -23.45 2.85 23.92
N THR A 175 -23.44 1.56 23.56
CA THR A 175 -24.67 0.77 23.41
C THR A 175 -25.35 0.54 24.75
N ASP A 176 -26.68 0.36 24.78
CA ASP A 176 -27.42 0.03 26.01
C ASP A 176 -26.86 -1.24 26.69
N SER A 177 -26.41 -2.20 25.89
CA SER A 177 -25.68 -3.39 26.32
C SER A 177 -24.40 -3.05 27.08
N LEU A 178 -23.55 -2.18 26.53
CA LEU A 178 -22.33 -1.72 27.19
C LEU A 178 -22.63 -0.90 28.45
N LEU A 179 -23.59 0.02 28.38
CA LEU A 179 -24.03 0.83 29.52
C LEU A 179 -24.50 -0.04 30.69
N LYS A 180 -25.24 -1.12 30.41
CA LYS A 180 -25.68 -2.08 31.40
C LYS A 180 -24.50 -2.82 32.07
N VAL A 181 -23.48 -3.16 31.30
CA VAL A 181 -22.24 -3.79 31.83
C VAL A 181 -21.47 -2.82 32.71
N LEU A 182 -21.30 -1.57 32.26
CA LEU A 182 -20.54 -0.55 32.99
C LEU A 182 -21.26 -0.07 34.25
N SER A 183 -22.59 0.08 34.22
CA SER A 183 -23.38 0.53 35.39
C SER A 183 -23.42 -0.45 36.56
N LYS A 184 -23.26 -1.75 36.30
CA LYS A 184 -23.16 -2.79 37.34
C LYS A 184 -21.75 -2.95 37.91
N SER A 185 -20.79 -2.23 37.37
CA SER A 185 -19.39 -2.40 37.72
C SER A 185 -19.02 -1.62 38.99
N ASN A 186 -17.94 -2.06 39.65
CA ASN A 186 -17.25 -1.25 40.65
C ASN A 186 -16.29 -0.24 40.01
N LEU A 187 -16.53 0.21 38.78
CA LEU A 187 -15.68 1.19 38.11
C LEU A 187 -16.16 2.60 38.42
N VAL A 188 -15.22 3.53 38.39
CA VAL A 188 -15.46 4.97 38.45
C VAL A 188 -14.59 5.68 37.42
N TRP A 189 -15.08 6.82 36.93
CA TRP A 189 -14.42 7.63 35.92
C TRP A 189 -13.98 8.95 36.52
N GLU A 190 -12.75 9.37 36.22
CA GLU A 190 -12.20 10.64 36.67
C GLU A 190 -11.38 11.32 35.59
N PHE A 191 -11.30 12.66 35.66
CA PHE A 191 -10.35 13.42 34.88
C PHE A 191 -8.99 13.38 35.60
N GLY A 192 -8.03 12.71 34.97
CA GLY A 192 -6.65 12.63 35.45
C GLY A 192 -5.86 13.92 35.21
N GLN A 193 -4.55 13.84 35.40
CA GLN A 193 -3.64 14.94 35.06
C GLN A 193 -3.72 15.23 33.55
N ASN A 194 -3.75 16.51 33.16
CA ASN A 194 -3.89 16.99 31.77
C ASN A 194 -5.28 16.75 31.11
N ASN A 195 -6.37 16.66 31.89
CA ASN A 195 -7.72 16.39 31.38
C ASN A 195 -7.88 15.04 30.66
N CYS A 196 -6.90 14.13 30.78
CA CYS A 196 -7.04 12.78 30.25
C CYS A 196 -8.07 11.99 31.06
N LEU A 197 -8.94 11.27 30.37
CA LEU A 197 -9.95 10.45 31.02
C LEU A 197 -9.33 9.18 31.59
N GLN A 198 -9.71 8.84 32.81
CA GLN A 198 -9.21 7.65 33.50
C GLN A 198 -10.37 6.82 34.05
N VAL A 199 -10.27 5.49 33.88
CA VAL A 199 -11.15 4.51 34.51
C VAL A 199 -10.42 3.78 35.63
N MET A 200 -11.01 3.77 36.81
CA MET A 200 -10.42 3.19 38.03
C MET A 200 -11.41 2.23 38.70
N ASP A 201 -10.88 1.32 39.50
CA ASP A 201 -11.72 0.59 40.44
C ASP A 201 -12.15 1.54 41.58
N ARG A 202 -13.40 1.45 42.04
CA ARG A 202 -13.97 2.30 43.09
C ARG A 202 -13.20 2.22 44.39
N SER A 203 -12.49 1.12 44.65
CA SER A 203 -11.59 1.01 45.81
C SER A 203 -10.35 1.91 45.72
N GLU A 204 -10.05 2.46 44.54
CA GLU A 204 -8.84 3.23 44.25
C GLU A 204 -9.09 4.74 44.13
N SER A 205 -10.35 5.20 44.09
CA SER A 205 -10.68 6.63 44.00
C SER A 205 -11.81 7.02 44.98
N GLN A 206 -11.62 8.16 45.65
CA GLN A 206 -12.63 8.76 46.53
C GLN A 206 -13.50 9.80 45.81
N LYS A 207 -13.14 10.21 44.59
CA LYS A 207 -13.76 11.33 43.84
C LYS A 207 -14.22 10.95 42.43
N GLY A 208 -14.35 9.66 42.14
CA GLY A 208 -14.77 9.19 40.84
C GLY A 208 -16.28 9.35 40.59
N TYR A 209 -16.64 9.68 39.36
CA TYR A 209 -18.01 9.74 38.90
C TYR A 209 -18.49 8.34 38.49
N ASP A 210 -19.78 8.06 38.68
CA ASP A 210 -20.38 6.96 37.95
C ASP A 210 -20.41 7.27 36.45
N PHE A 211 -20.52 6.21 35.65
CA PHE A 211 -20.45 6.33 34.20
C PHE A 211 -21.50 7.30 33.63
N GLN A 212 -22.71 7.28 34.20
CA GLN A 212 -23.83 8.05 33.69
C GLN A 212 -23.67 9.55 33.96
N SER A 213 -23.10 9.91 35.12
CA SER A 213 -22.72 11.29 35.44
C SER A 213 -21.58 11.77 34.55
N PHE A 214 -20.61 10.89 34.24
CA PHE A 214 -19.49 11.20 33.36
C PHE A 214 -19.94 11.47 31.91
N TYR A 215 -20.83 10.63 31.36
CA TYR A 215 -21.29 10.75 29.98
C TYR A 215 -21.97 12.10 29.66
N CYS A 216 -22.45 12.83 30.67
CA CYS A 216 -23.04 14.16 30.51
C CYS A 216 -22.04 15.34 30.41
N TYR A 217 -20.72 15.12 30.48
CA TYR A 217 -19.70 16.19 30.57
C TYR A 217 -19.19 16.78 29.23
N ASP A 218 -19.98 16.76 28.14
CA ASP A 218 -19.57 17.34 26.84
C ASP A 218 -18.20 16.82 26.32
N VAL A 219 -17.85 15.58 26.65
CA VAL A 219 -16.67 14.94 26.09
C VAL A 219 -16.94 14.60 24.63
N SER A 220 -16.07 15.06 23.72
CA SER A 220 -16.18 14.74 22.30
C SER A 220 -15.49 13.39 21.99
N PRO A 221 -16.10 12.53 21.18
CA PRO A 221 -15.44 11.37 20.60
C PRO A 221 -14.18 11.75 19.82
N GLU A 222 -13.14 10.92 19.93
CA GLU A 222 -11.88 11.09 19.21
C GLU A 222 -11.66 9.97 18.18
N LEU A 223 -10.79 10.21 17.20
CA LEU A 223 -10.30 9.16 16.31
C LEU A 223 -9.45 8.16 17.11
N CYS A 224 -9.86 6.89 17.10
CA CYS A 224 -9.23 5.79 17.84
C CYS A 224 -8.31 4.92 16.97
N THR A 225 -8.34 5.10 15.65
CA THR A 225 -7.48 4.36 14.71
C THR A 225 -6.96 5.30 13.62
N GLY A 226 -5.65 5.34 13.43
CA GLY A 226 -5.00 6.23 12.45
C GLY A 226 -4.77 7.64 12.99
N SER A 227 -4.16 8.50 12.15
CA SER A 227 -3.87 9.90 12.44
C SER A 227 -4.88 10.87 11.84
N VAL A 228 -5.49 10.51 10.71
CA VAL A 228 -6.46 11.31 9.96
C VAL A 228 -7.61 10.41 9.51
N TYR A 229 -8.83 10.93 9.54
CA TYR A 229 -9.98 10.29 8.93
C TYR A 229 -10.46 11.14 7.76
N TYR A 230 -10.36 10.59 6.56
CA TYR A 230 -11.10 11.06 5.39
C TYR A 230 -11.50 9.85 4.54
N SER A 231 -12.51 10.04 3.70
CA SER A 231 -12.97 9.02 2.77
C SER A 231 -12.77 9.52 1.35
N GLY A 232 -11.61 9.20 0.77
CA GLY A 232 -11.29 9.52 -0.63
C GLY A 232 -12.24 8.83 -1.60
N VAL A 233 -12.43 9.41 -2.78
CA VAL A 233 -13.29 8.84 -3.84
C VAL A 233 -12.43 7.97 -4.75
N LEU A 234 -12.78 6.70 -4.86
CA LEU A 234 -12.01 5.69 -5.59
C LEU A 234 -12.74 5.31 -6.90
N PRO A 235 -12.00 5.01 -7.99
CA PRO A 235 -12.58 4.41 -9.19
C PRO A 235 -12.92 2.94 -8.92
N ARG A 236 -14.22 2.60 -8.97
CA ARG A 236 -14.72 1.22 -8.96
C ARG A 236 -14.84 0.72 -10.38
N THR A 237 -14.07 -0.31 -10.75
CA THR A 237 -14.16 -0.90 -12.09
C THR A 237 -15.36 -1.84 -12.19
N TYR A 238 -16.23 -1.64 -13.17
CA TYR A 238 -17.36 -2.54 -13.45
C TYR A 238 -17.23 -3.23 -14.82
N HIS A 239 -16.40 -2.71 -15.73
CA HIS A 239 -16.15 -3.33 -17.02
C HIS A 239 -14.73 -3.02 -17.53
N VAL A 240 -14.13 -3.95 -18.26
CA VAL A 240 -12.83 -3.78 -18.91
C VAL A 240 -12.95 -4.10 -20.39
N SER A 241 -12.50 -3.18 -21.23
CA SER A 241 -12.49 -3.38 -22.68
C SER A 241 -11.12 -3.05 -23.27
N THR A 242 -10.87 -3.56 -24.48
CA THR A 242 -9.65 -3.27 -25.23
C THR A 242 -9.99 -2.72 -26.61
N LYS A 243 -9.17 -1.80 -27.10
CA LYS A 243 -9.33 -1.18 -28.41
C LYS A 243 -7.97 -0.94 -29.05
N GLU A 244 -7.82 -1.34 -30.31
CA GLU A 244 -6.65 -0.93 -31.10
C GLU A 244 -6.69 0.59 -31.34
N SER A 245 -5.56 1.27 -31.17
CA SER A 245 -5.49 2.69 -31.44
C SER A 245 -5.79 2.97 -32.92
N THR A 246 -6.67 3.93 -33.17
CA THR A 246 -7.04 4.35 -34.53
C THR A 246 -5.88 5.00 -35.28
N SER A 247 -4.92 5.59 -34.55
CA SER A 247 -3.77 6.27 -35.12
C SER A 247 -2.52 5.40 -35.22
N ASN A 248 -2.42 4.34 -34.43
CA ASN A 248 -1.27 3.44 -34.44
C ASN A 248 -1.65 2.01 -34.03
N LYS A 249 -1.61 1.07 -34.98
CA LYS A 249 -1.96 -0.35 -34.74
C LYS A 249 -1.01 -1.08 -33.79
N ASP A 250 0.19 -0.53 -33.55
CA ASP A 250 1.17 -1.05 -32.59
C ASP A 250 0.86 -0.62 -31.14
N ILE A 251 -0.21 0.16 -30.93
CA ILE A 251 -0.70 0.57 -29.62
C ILE A 251 -2.06 -0.05 -29.37
N GLU A 252 -2.17 -0.73 -28.24
CA GLU A 252 -3.43 -1.21 -27.71
C GLU A 252 -3.85 -0.35 -26.51
N THR A 253 -5.11 0.03 -26.48
CA THR A 253 -5.69 0.76 -25.36
C THR A 253 -6.52 -0.19 -24.51
N ILE A 254 -6.21 -0.29 -23.23
CA ILE A 254 -7.03 -0.95 -22.22
C ILE A 254 -7.86 0.15 -21.54
N ILE A 255 -9.17 -0.04 -21.50
CA ILE A 255 -10.13 0.91 -20.96
C ILE A 255 -10.77 0.28 -19.73
N LEU A 256 -10.55 0.89 -18.56
CA LEU A 256 -11.26 0.56 -17.34
C LEU A 256 -12.51 1.45 -17.29
N HIS A 257 -13.67 0.85 -17.42
CA HIS A 257 -14.95 1.51 -17.23
C HIS A 257 -15.27 1.52 -15.75
N VAL A 258 -15.40 2.72 -15.20
CA VAL A 258 -15.46 2.92 -13.77
C VAL A 258 -16.63 3.80 -13.36
N GLU A 259 -17.04 3.60 -12.12
CA GLU A 259 -17.91 4.49 -11.37
C GLU A 259 -17.20 4.95 -10.09
N ARG A 260 -17.87 5.76 -9.26
CA ARG A 260 -17.30 6.26 -8.01
C ARG A 260 -17.68 5.36 -6.85
N THR A 261 -16.71 4.98 -6.04
CA THR A 261 -16.91 4.44 -4.69
C THR A 261 -16.07 5.25 -3.70
N THR A 262 -16.02 4.86 -2.44
CA THR A 262 -15.24 5.58 -1.42
C THR A 262 -14.42 4.64 -0.57
N PHE A 263 -13.34 5.18 0.03
CA PHE A 263 -12.50 4.42 0.96
C PHE A 263 -13.31 3.88 2.16
N ALA A 264 -14.30 4.63 2.64
CA ALA A 264 -15.22 4.18 3.68
C ALA A 264 -15.97 2.89 3.29
N THR A 265 -16.48 2.82 2.06
CA THR A 265 -17.16 1.62 1.53
C THR A 265 -16.17 0.46 1.43
N LEU A 266 -14.99 0.70 0.85
CA LEU A 266 -13.94 -0.31 0.75
C LEU A 266 -13.57 -0.87 2.14
N ASP A 267 -13.35 -0.01 3.12
CA ASP A 267 -13.00 -0.41 4.48
C ASP A 267 -14.12 -1.21 5.16
N ALA A 268 -15.38 -0.86 4.94
CA ALA A 268 -16.52 -1.62 5.44
C ALA A 268 -16.61 -3.03 4.84
N PHE A 269 -16.24 -3.19 3.57
CA PHE A 269 -16.33 -4.48 2.89
C PHE A 269 -15.12 -5.36 3.20
N ASP A 270 -13.96 -4.77 3.48
CA ASP A 270 -12.73 -5.49 3.85
C ASP A 270 -12.69 -5.91 5.32
N ASN A 271 -13.47 -5.30 6.21
CA ASN A 271 -13.36 -5.51 7.65
C ASN A 271 -14.67 -6.02 8.25
N GLY A 272 -14.90 -7.32 8.04
CA GLY A 272 -16.14 -7.98 8.43
C GLY A 272 -16.35 -8.14 9.94
N GLU A 273 -15.41 -7.77 10.82
CA GLU A 273 -15.63 -7.91 12.27
C GLU A 273 -16.88 -7.13 12.72
N VAL A 274 -17.17 -6.00 12.05
CA VAL A 274 -18.35 -5.17 12.29
C VAL A 274 -19.67 -5.92 12.10
N CYS A 275 -19.70 -6.99 11.29
CA CYS A 275 -20.90 -7.82 11.07
C CYS A 275 -21.42 -8.48 12.35
N ASN A 276 -20.58 -8.57 13.39
CA ASN A 276 -20.96 -9.09 14.70
C ASN A 276 -21.39 -7.98 15.68
N HIS A 277 -21.53 -6.73 15.23
CA HIS A 277 -22.00 -5.64 16.07
C HIS A 277 -23.44 -5.90 16.57
N PRO A 278 -23.76 -5.64 17.85
CA PRO A 278 -25.11 -5.90 18.41
C PRO A 278 -26.27 -5.26 17.63
N LEU A 279 -26.07 -4.06 17.11
CA LEU A 279 -27.06 -3.34 16.29
C LEU A 279 -27.29 -3.92 14.89
N LEU A 280 -26.57 -4.97 14.49
CA LEU A 280 -26.75 -5.66 13.21
C LEU A 280 -27.42 -7.03 13.35
N GLN A 281 -27.91 -7.40 14.53
CA GLN A 281 -28.52 -8.71 14.76
C GLN A 281 -29.64 -9.04 13.77
N THR A 282 -30.48 -8.05 13.43
CA THR A 282 -31.58 -8.19 12.46
C THR A 282 -31.10 -8.21 11.01
N SER A 283 -30.00 -7.52 10.69
CA SER A 283 -29.41 -7.43 9.34
C SER A 283 -28.43 -8.55 9.01
N ARG A 284 -28.00 -9.35 10.01
CA ARG A 284 -26.88 -10.29 9.90
C ARG A 284 -27.03 -11.30 8.76
N GLN A 285 -28.24 -11.82 8.54
CA GLN A 285 -28.49 -12.76 7.45
C GLN A 285 -28.32 -12.11 6.08
N ASN A 286 -28.91 -10.93 5.87
CA ASN A 286 -28.80 -10.20 4.60
C ASN A 286 -27.35 -9.79 4.31
N ILE A 287 -26.59 -9.39 5.34
CA ILE A 287 -25.15 -9.09 5.21
C ILE A 287 -24.37 -10.34 4.79
N ALA A 288 -24.63 -11.48 5.43
CA ALA A 288 -23.97 -12.73 5.10
C ALA A 288 -24.31 -13.20 3.67
N GLU A 289 -25.56 -13.05 3.23
CA GLU A 289 -26.00 -13.38 1.88
C GLU A 289 -25.35 -12.46 0.84
N PHE A 290 -25.27 -11.16 1.09
CA PHE A 290 -24.58 -10.21 0.21
C PHE A 290 -23.10 -10.59 -0.01
N PHE A 291 -22.36 -10.93 1.04
CA PHE A 291 -20.98 -11.38 0.91
C PHE A 291 -20.85 -12.78 0.30
N TYR A 292 -21.87 -13.63 0.43
CA TYR A 292 -21.92 -14.92 -0.25
C TYR A 292 -22.06 -14.76 -1.77
N LEU A 293 -22.76 -13.73 -2.25
CA LEU A 293 -22.79 -13.39 -3.68
C LEU A 293 -21.39 -13.05 -4.21
N GLU A 294 -20.57 -12.34 -3.43
CA GLU A 294 -19.17 -12.09 -3.79
C GLU A 294 -18.35 -13.38 -3.83
N ASP A 295 -18.53 -14.28 -2.85
CA ASP A 295 -17.84 -15.58 -2.85
C ASP A 295 -18.18 -16.37 -4.14
N GLN A 296 -19.46 -16.38 -4.55
CA GLN A 296 -19.92 -17.00 -5.81
C GLN A 296 -19.35 -16.32 -7.05
N ALA A 297 -19.28 -14.98 -7.08
CA ALA A 297 -18.69 -14.25 -8.18
C ALA A 297 -17.20 -14.60 -8.32
N GLN A 298 -16.45 -14.61 -7.22
CA GLN A 298 -15.01 -14.92 -7.19
C GLN A 298 -14.68 -16.31 -7.72
N GLU A 299 -15.58 -17.29 -7.58
CA GLU A 299 -15.40 -18.62 -8.19
C GLU A 299 -15.19 -18.54 -9.70
N ILE A 300 -15.81 -17.58 -10.39
CA ILE A 300 -15.64 -17.34 -11.83
C ILE A 300 -14.17 -17.04 -12.17
N LEU A 301 -13.47 -16.30 -11.30
CA LEU A 301 -12.06 -15.96 -11.47
C LEU A 301 -11.12 -17.08 -11.03
N PHE A 302 -11.41 -17.72 -9.90
CA PHE A 302 -10.45 -18.58 -9.20
C PHE A 302 -10.49 -20.04 -9.64
N GLN A 303 -11.58 -20.51 -10.24
CA GLN A 303 -11.70 -21.91 -10.66
C GLN A 303 -10.81 -22.27 -11.86
N LYS A 304 -10.56 -21.34 -12.79
CA LYS A 304 -9.78 -21.61 -14.00
C LYS A 304 -8.28 -21.44 -13.73
N HIS A 305 -7.52 -22.49 -13.99
CA HIS A 305 -6.07 -22.43 -13.90
C HIS A 305 -5.48 -21.56 -15.04
N PRO A 306 -4.44 -20.73 -14.82
CA PRO A 306 -3.89 -19.82 -15.84
C PRO A 306 -3.47 -20.47 -17.15
N ASN A 307 -2.99 -21.71 -17.10
CA ASN A 307 -2.54 -22.44 -18.28
C ASN A 307 -3.71 -23.03 -19.11
N GLN A 308 -4.95 -22.91 -18.65
CA GLN A 308 -6.16 -23.42 -19.30
C GLN A 308 -7.01 -22.33 -19.95
N ILE A 309 -6.61 -21.07 -19.83
CA ILE A 309 -7.41 -19.93 -20.27
C ILE A 309 -6.60 -19.07 -21.23
N SER A 310 -7.20 -18.72 -22.37
CA SER A 310 -6.61 -17.76 -23.29
C SER A 310 -6.67 -16.34 -22.70
N ARG A 311 -6.00 -15.41 -23.36
CA ARG A 311 -6.02 -13.99 -23.01
C ARG A 311 -7.43 -13.39 -23.17
N GLU A 312 -8.10 -13.66 -24.29
CA GLU A 312 -9.45 -13.18 -24.57
C GLU A 312 -10.45 -13.77 -23.59
N GLU A 313 -10.33 -15.07 -23.30
CA GLU A 313 -11.16 -15.73 -22.30
C GLU A 313 -10.94 -15.15 -20.89
N MET A 314 -9.72 -14.69 -20.58
CA MET A 314 -9.45 -14.02 -19.30
C MET A 314 -10.23 -12.70 -19.17
N PHE A 315 -10.23 -11.85 -20.20
CA PHE A 315 -11.06 -10.63 -20.17
C PHE A 315 -12.55 -10.95 -20.05
N GLN A 316 -13.02 -12.02 -20.70
CA GLN A 316 -14.41 -12.48 -20.55
C GLN A 316 -14.71 -12.95 -19.12
N CYS A 317 -13.80 -13.71 -18.51
CA CYS A 317 -13.92 -14.14 -17.10
C CYS A 317 -13.93 -12.95 -16.15
N VAL A 318 -13.05 -11.96 -16.35
CA VAL A 318 -13.01 -10.72 -15.56
C VAL A 318 -14.33 -9.96 -15.69
N ASN A 319 -14.79 -9.69 -16.91
CA ASN A 319 -16.04 -8.97 -17.11
C ASN A 319 -17.26 -9.73 -16.58
N LYS A 320 -17.25 -11.06 -16.67
CA LYS A 320 -18.31 -11.88 -16.06
C LYS A 320 -18.28 -11.77 -14.54
N TYR A 321 -17.10 -11.77 -13.92
CA TYR A 321 -16.96 -11.54 -12.48
C TYR A 321 -17.49 -10.16 -12.07
N LEU A 322 -17.01 -9.09 -12.71
CA LEU A 322 -17.40 -7.71 -12.38
C LEU A 322 -18.91 -7.50 -12.49
N LYS A 323 -19.55 -8.16 -13.46
CA LYS A 323 -21.00 -8.10 -13.64
C LYS A 323 -21.80 -8.68 -12.46
N TYR A 324 -21.28 -9.70 -11.79
CA TYR A 324 -21.99 -10.38 -10.69
C TYR A 324 -21.45 -10.03 -9.31
N SER A 325 -20.38 -9.24 -9.26
CA SER A 325 -19.70 -8.96 -8.01
C SER A 325 -20.28 -7.71 -7.35
N PRO A 326 -20.72 -7.82 -6.08
CA PRO A 326 -21.12 -6.67 -5.29
C PRO A 326 -19.93 -5.92 -4.67
N ASN A 327 -18.69 -6.28 -4.99
CA ASN A 327 -17.52 -5.67 -4.34
C ASN A 327 -17.09 -4.37 -5.04
N THR A 328 -16.16 -3.62 -4.45
CA THR A 328 -15.79 -2.26 -4.87
C THR A 328 -14.74 -2.17 -5.98
N HIS A 329 -14.00 -3.24 -6.28
CA HIS A 329 -13.01 -3.33 -7.38
C HIS A 329 -12.21 -2.07 -7.68
N THR A 330 -11.48 -1.59 -6.67
CA THR A 330 -10.71 -0.35 -6.81
C THR A 330 -9.55 -0.48 -7.79
N VAL A 331 -9.07 0.64 -8.29
CA VAL A 331 -7.87 0.71 -9.13
C VAL A 331 -6.72 1.30 -8.31
N ALA A 332 -5.59 0.59 -8.30
CA ALA A 332 -4.32 1.04 -7.76
C ALA A 332 -3.32 1.29 -8.88
N VAL A 333 -2.27 2.06 -8.61
CA VAL A 333 -1.13 2.22 -9.51
C VAL A 333 0.10 1.53 -8.93
N SER A 334 0.91 0.94 -9.80
CA SER A 334 2.16 0.28 -9.44
C SER A 334 3.23 0.66 -10.46
N GLY A 335 4.26 1.36 -9.97
CA GLY A 335 5.34 1.91 -10.78
C GLY A 335 6.69 1.28 -10.46
N ASN A 336 7.42 0.92 -11.52
CA ASN A 336 8.85 0.63 -11.45
C ASN A 336 9.65 1.86 -11.88
N ILE A 337 10.55 2.35 -11.04
CA ILE A 337 11.49 3.42 -11.36
C ILE A 337 12.91 2.85 -11.43
N LEU A 338 13.64 3.20 -12.49
CA LEU A 338 15.09 3.05 -12.52
C LEU A 338 15.80 4.34 -12.14
N ASP A 339 16.82 4.21 -11.29
CA ASP A 339 17.80 5.27 -11.08
C ASP A 339 18.69 5.49 -12.32
N PHE A 340 19.54 6.51 -12.25
CA PHE A 340 20.53 6.83 -13.28
C PHE A 340 21.45 5.65 -13.63
N ASP A 341 21.78 4.80 -12.65
CA ASP A 341 22.66 3.63 -12.80
C ASP A 341 21.92 2.40 -13.39
N GLY A 342 20.61 2.49 -13.61
CA GLY A 342 19.77 1.41 -14.12
C GLY A 342 19.36 0.36 -13.08
N ASN A 343 19.44 0.67 -11.79
CA ASN A 343 18.92 -0.16 -10.71
C ASN A 343 17.43 0.11 -10.48
N LEU A 344 16.68 -0.94 -10.17
CA LEU A 344 15.26 -0.83 -9.83
C LEU A 344 15.10 -0.42 -8.36
N LEU A 345 14.22 0.53 -8.08
CA LEU A 345 13.90 0.93 -6.71
C LEU A 345 12.82 0.04 -6.10
N LEU A 346 12.97 -0.32 -4.83
CA LEU A 346 11.98 -1.04 -4.03
C LEU A 346 11.75 -0.31 -2.71
N GLY A 347 10.49 -0.12 -2.31
CA GLY A 347 10.14 0.36 -0.97
C GLY A 347 9.97 -0.82 -0.01
N ARG A 348 10.58 -0.76 1.18
CA ARG A 348 10.24 -1.67 2.29
C ARG A 348 9.29 -0.94 3.23
N ARG A 349 8.07 -1.47 3.38
CA ARG A 349 7.02 -0.87 4.22
C ARG A 349 7.42 -0.79 5.69
N HIS A 350 6.96 0.26 6.37
CA HIS A 350 7.16 0.47 7.80
C HIS A 350 6.52 -0.63 8.65
N GLU A 351 7.05 -0.88 9.85
CA GLU A 351 6.54 -1.90 10.79
C GLU A 351 5.11 -1.59 11.29
N ASP A 352 4.71 -0.33 11.20
CA ASP A 352 3.37 0.16 11.59
C ASP A 352 2.41 0.32 10.39
N SER A 353 2.87 0.00 9.17
CA SER A 353 2.06 0.05 7.96
C SER A 353 1.27 -1.25 7.74
N ILE A 354 0.31 -1.22 6.82
CA ILE A 354 -0.22 -2.44 6.19
C ILE A 354 0.95 -3.18 5.53
N ASP A 355 0.94 -4.52 5.65
CA ASP A 355 2.00 -5.43 5.21
C ASP A 355 3.40 -5.04 5.73
N PRO A 356 3.60 -5.04 7.06
CA PRO A 356 4.84 -4.58 7.67
C PRO A 356 6.04 -5.39 7.16
N ASP A 357 7.18 -4.72 7.01
CA ASP A 357 8.44 -5.31 6.53
C ASP A 357 8.40 -5.96 5.13
N THR A 358 7.36 -5.69 4.36
CA THR A 358 7.17 -6.25 3.01
C THR A 358 7.76 -5.33 1.95
N TYR A 359 8.36 -5.90 0.90
CA TYR A 359 8.85 -5.14 -0.25
C TYR A 359 7.75 -4.89 -1.27
N TYR A 360 7.61 -3.62 -1.65
CA TYR A 360 6.76 -3.14 -2.73
C TYR A 360 7.60 -2.64 -3.91
N CYS A 361 6.95 -2.40 -5.05
CA CYS A 361 7.57 -1.72 -6.18
C CYS A 361 7.91 -0.26 -5.82
N SER A 362 8.47 0.50 -6.77
CA SER A 362 9.01 1.83 -6.48
C SER A 362 7.94 2.83 -6.06
N VAL A 363 6.72 2.67 -6.60
CA VAL A 363 5.57 3.56 -6.42
C VAL A 363 4.34 2.68 -6.28
N ASN A 364 3.54 2.84 -5.23
CA ASN A 364 2.34 2.03 -5.06
C ASN A 364 1.27 2.72 -4.20
N GLY A 365 0.16 3.11 -4.82
CA GLY A 365 -0.97 3.74 -4.14
C GLY A 365 -2.32 3.43 -4.77
N GLN A 366 -3.40 3.78 -4.07
CA GLN A 366 -4.74 3.73 -4.66
C GLN A 366 -4.93 4.95 -5.57
N SER A 367 -5.55 4.74 -6.73
CA SER A 367 -5.97 5.86 -7.56
C SER A 367 -7.21 6.52 -6.95
N GLU A 368 -7.27 7.84 -7.00
CA GLU A 368 -8.42 8.60 -6.49
C GLU A 368 -8.98 9.55 -7.56
N PHE A 369 -10.27 9.88 -7.43
CA PHE A 369 -10.92 10.93 -8.19
C PHE A 369 -10.92 12.25 -7.42
N ALA A 370 -10.59 13.33 -8.12
CA ALA A 370 -10.76 14.68 -7.62
C ALA A 370 -12.26 14.99 -7.48
N ASP A 371 -12.76 14.94 -6.25
CA ASP A 371 -14.17 15.12 -5.94
C ASP A 371 -14.38 16.26 -4.94
N HIS A 372 -15.20 17.23 -5.32
CA HIS A 372 -15.45 18.44 -4.54
C HIS A 372 -16.19 18.21 -3.22
N HIS A 373 -16.79 17.03 -3.05
CA HIS A 373 -17.45 16.61 -1.81
C HIS A 373 -16.47 16.14 -0.73
N VAL A 374 -15.23 15.80 -1.08
CA VAL A 374 -14.19 15.43 -0.12
C VAL A 374 -13.60 16.70 0.48
N LYS A 375 -13.90 16.98 1.75
CA LYS A 375 -13.42 18.18 2.45
C LYS A 375 -11.88 18.22 2.55
N PHE A 376 -11.25 17.07 2.79
CA PHE A 376 -9.80 16.93 3.00
C PHE A 376 -8.96 17.55 1.87
N TYR A 377 -9.34 17.34 0.61
CA TYR A 377 -8.60 17.85 -0.55
C TYR A 377 -8.46 19.38 -0.62
N LYS A 378 -9.28 20.13 0.12
CA LYS A 378 -9.22 21.60 0.17
C LYS A 378 -8.12 22.13 1.10
N GLU A 379 -7.69 21.29 2.03
CA GLU A 379 -6.78 21.65 3.13
C GLU A 379 -5.46 20.85 3.08
N SER A 380 -5.39 19.82 2.21
CA SER A 380 -4.25 18.95 2.03
C SER A 380 -3.12 19.59 1.22
N VAL A 381 -1.95 18.94 1.18
CA VAL A 381 -0.86 19.37 0.29
C VAL A 381 -1.16 19.01 -1.17
N PHE A 382 -0.35 19.50 -2.11
CA PHE A 382 -0.67 19.39 -3.55
C PHE A 382 -0.64 17.94 -4.04
N GLU A 383 0.34 17.18 -3.56
CA GLU A 383 0.53 15.76 -3.84
C GLU A 383 -0.54 14.85 -3.19
N ASP A 384 -1.39 15.38 -2.31
CA ASP A 384 -2.57 14.67 -1.81
C ASP A 384 -3.80 14.89 -2.71
N TYR A 385 -3.75 15.84 -3.65
CA TYR A 385 -4.88 16.15 -4.53
C TYR A 385 -4.92 15.18 -5.72
N PRO A 386 -6.02 14.42 -5.92
CA PRO A 386 -6.08 13.44 -6.99
C PRO A 386 -6.04 14.06 -8.39
N THR A 387 -5.55 13.30 -9.37
CA THR A 387 -5.38 13.76 -10.75
C THR A 387 -6.47 13.25 -11.69
N LEU A 388 -7.15 12.15 -11.36
CA LEU A 388 -8.29 11.67 -12.16
C LEU A 388 -9.50 12.57 -11.93
N GLN A 389 -10.20 12.92 -13.01
CA GLN A 389 -11.38 13.78 -12.93
C GLN A 389 -12.58 13.06 -13.55
N PRO A 390 -13.64 12.75 -12.78
CA PRO A 390 -14.77 11.96 -13.30
C PRO A 390 -15.45 12.65 -14.49
N ASN A 391 -15.56 13.97 -14.47
CA ASN A 391 -16.21 14.76 -15.53
C ASN A 391 -15.24 15.47 -16.47
N ALA A 392 -14.01 14.96 -16.64
CA ALA A 392 -13.05 15.57 -17.55
C ALA A 392 -13.53 15.49 -19.01
N LEU A 393 -13.48 16.62 -19.72
CA LEU A 393 -13.60 16.66 -21.19
C LEU A 393 -12.38 16.03 -21.88
N ALA A 394 -11.27 15.95 -21.14
CA ALA A 394 -10.04 15.34 -21.59
C ALA A 394 -9.98 13.85 -21.20
N ARG A 395 -9.12 13.11 -21.88
CA ARG A 395 -8.82 11.72 -21.55
C ARG A 395 -8.24 11.62 -20.13
N ASN A 396 -8.84 10.79 -19.29
CA ASN A 396 -8.24 10.37 -18.02
C ASN A 396 -7.26 9.21 -18.26
N ASP A 397 -6.01 9.41 -17.85
CA ASP A 397 -5.03 8.34 -17.72
C ASP A 397 -4.36 8.38 -16.35
N PHE A 398 -3.56 7.37 -16.07
CA PHE A 398 -2.98 7.15 -14.75
C PHE A 398 -1.56 7.73 -14.60
N ASN A 399 -1.07 8.53 -15.55
CA ASN A 399 0.25 9.17 -15.39
C ASN A 399 0.24 10.11 -14.20
N GLY A 400 -0.81 10.92 -14.06
CA GLY A 400 -0.94 11.86 -12.95
C GLY A 400 -0.93 11.15 -11.59
N GLU A 401 -1.66 10.04 -11.44
CA GLU A 401 -1.65 9.26 -10.19
C GLU A 401 -0.27 8.64 -9.92
N LEU A 402 0.40 8.11 -10.96
CA LEU A 402 1.77 7.59 -10.80
C LEU A 402 2.77 8.69 -10.41
N ASP A 403 2.64 9.89 -10.98
CA ASP A 403 3.48 11.04 -10.65
C ASP A 403 3.20 11.53 -9.21
N ARG A 404 1.92 11.61 -8.84
CA ARG A 404 1.45 11.99 -7.50
C ARG A 404 2.04 11.08 -6.41
N GLU A 405 1.91 9.77 -6.58
CA GLU A 405 2.46 8.77 -5.65
C GLU A 405 3.99 8.81 -5.62
N THR A 406 4.63 9.08 -6.77
CA THR A 406 6.09 9.25 -6.84
C THR A 406 6.57 10.46 -6.04
N GLU A 407 5.86 11.58 -6.13
CA GLU A 407 6.18 12.79 -5.38
C GLU A 407 5.90 12.61 -3.89
N ALA A 408 4.73 12.04 -3.53
CA ALA A 408 4.32 11.81 -2.15
C ALA A 408 5.26 10.85 -1.40
N GLU A 409 5.68 9.74 -2.02
CA GLU A 409 6.53 8.71 -1.38
C GLU A 409 8.03 8.99 -1.50
N LEU A 410 8.49 9.54 -2.64
CA LEU A 410 9.92 9.65 -2.98
C LEU A 410 10.41 11.10 -3.14
N ASN A 411 9.51 12.08 -3.19
CA ASN A 411 9.82 13.49 -3.45
C ASN A 411 10.60 13.69 -4.77
N ILE A 412 10.17 12.97 -5.81
CA ILE A 412 10.70 13.09 -7.17
C ILE A 412 9.65 13.80 -8.05
N ASP A 413 9.86 15.08 -8.29
CA ASP A 413 8.98 15.97 -9.06
C ASP A 413 9.24 15.94 -10.58
N ARG A 414 10.31 15.27 -11.03
CA ARG A 414 10.75 15.28 -12.44
C ARG A 414 11.14 13.91 -12.95
N LEU A 415 10.19 13.26 -13.61
CA LEU A 415 10.45 12.04 -14.36
C LEU A 415 11.06 12.35 -15.74
N SER A 416 11.85 11.41 -16.26
CA SER A 416 12.56 11.62 -17.53
C SER A 416 11.63 11.66 -18.75
N ARG A 417 10.47 10.99 -18.67
CA ARG A 417 9.46 10.81 -19.73
C ARG A 417 8.09 10.48 -19.10
N ASN A 418 7.05 10.44 -19.92
CA ASN A 418 5.77 9.81 -19.57
C ASN A 418 5.97 8.33 -19.24
N TRP A 419 5.09 7.78 -18.40
CA TRP A 419 5.16 6.38 -18.00
C TRP A 419 4.95 5.43 -19.18
N GLU A 420 5.76 4.38 -19.24
CA GLU A 420 5.61 3.27 -20.19
C GLU A 420 4.77 2.18 -19.50
N TYR A 421 3.51 2.03 -19.92
CA TYR A 421 2.62 1.01 -19.36
C TYR A 421 3.05 -0.40 -19.78
N TYR A 422 3.06 -1.32 -18.82
CA TYR A 422 3.12 -2.75 -19.05
C TYR A 422 1.73 -3.37 -19.29
N GLY A 423 0.66 -2.75 -18.80
CA GLY A 423 -0.70 -3.29 -18.87
C GLY A 423 -1.40 -3.13 -17.52
N ILE A 424 -2.30 -4.07 -17.19
CA ILE A 424 -2.97 -4.09 -15.88
C ILE A 424 -2.79 -5.46 -15.22
N SER A 425 -3.07 -5.56 -13.93
CA SER A 425 -3.26 -6.84 -13.25
C SER A 425 -4.47 -6.82 -12.34
N LEU A 426 -4.93 -8.02 -12.01
CA LEU A 426 -5.97 -8.25 -11.01
C LEU A 426 -5.34 -8.99 -9.84
N LEU A 427 -5.43 -8.40 -8.64
CA LEU A 427 -4.98 -9.01 -7.39
C LEU A 427 -6.20 -9.35 -6.54
N GLY A 428 -6.14 -10.49 -5.84
CA GLY A 428 -7.27 -10.99 -5.06
C GLY A 428 -6.86 -11.74 -3.81
N ILE A 429 -7.76 -11.74 -2.83
CA ILE A 429 -7.73 -12.63 -1.66
C ILE A 429 -8.88 -13.62 -1.82
N ARG A 430 -8.54 -14.87 -2.09
CA ARG A 430 -9.47 -15.99 -2.12
C ARG A 430 -9.75 -16.46 -0.71
N ASN A 431 -11.01 -16.38 -0.31
CA ASN A 431 -11.49 -17.03 0.90
C ASN A 431 -11.78 -18.50 0.62
N ASN A 432 -11.09 -19.38 1.35
CA ASN A 432 -11.37 -20.82 1.33
C ASN A 432 -12.43 -21.23 2.36
N LYS A 433 -13.00 -20.28 3.11
CA LYS A 433 -14.00 -20.51 4.16
C LYS A 433 -15.12 -19.47 4.04
N SER A 434 -16.37 -19.90 3.97
CA SER A 434 -17.57 -19.05 3.90
C SER A 434 -17.87 -18.36 5.24
N ILE A 435 -16.93 -17.53 5.73
CA ILE A 435 -17.05 -16.81 6.99
C ILE A 435 -17.19 -15.31 6.68
N PRO A 436 -18.24 -14.61 7.17
CA PRO A 436 -18.45 -13.18 6.89
C PRO A 436 -17.25 -12.30 7.25
N ASP A 437 -16.51 -12.63 8.31
CA ASP A 437 -15.42 -11.83 8.86
C ASP A 437 -14.08 -11.87 8.07
N GLN A 438 -14.08 -12.38 6.83
CA GLN A 438 -12.87 -12.48 6.00
C GLN A 438 -12.81 -11.45 4.88
N LYS A 439 -11.60 -10.95 4.58
CA LYS A 439 -11.34 -10.04 3.47
C LYS A 439 -11.66 -10.71 2.13
N ARG A 440 -12.41 -10.03 1.26
CA ARG A 440 -12.77 -10.52 -0.10
C ARG A 440 -12.19 -9.65 -1.19
N ARG A 441 -11.12 -8.90 -0.89
CA ARG A 441 -10.65 -7.85 -1.78
C ARG A 441 -10.19 -8.40 -3.12
N VAL A 442 -10.72 -7.84 -4.20
CA VAL A 442 -10.18 -7.95 -5.55
C VAL A 442 -10.03 -6.54 -6.12
N HIS A 443 -8.84 -6.19 -6.59
CA HIS A 443 -8.55 -4.85 -7.11
C HIS A 443 -7.64 -4.90 -8.33
N PHE A 444 -7.76 -3.87 -9.17
CA PHE A 444 -6.94 -3.69 -10.35
C PHE A 444 -5.67 -2.93 -10.00
N ASN A 445 -4.58 -3.25 -10.69
CA ASN A 445 -3.34 -2.47 -10.61
C ASN A 445 -2.91 -2.06 -12.01
N ILE A 446 -2.66 -0.77 -12.20
CA ILE A 446 -2.03 -0.21 -13.39
C ILE A 446 -0.54 -0.44 -13.29
N LEU A 447 0.05 -1.12 -14.27
CA LEU A 447 1.44 -1.53 -14.22
C LEU A 447 2.25 -0.63 -15.15
N ALA A 448 3.22 0.10 -14.59
CA ALA A 448 3.95 1.09 -15.37
C ALA A 448 5.43 1.17 -15.00
N PHE A 449 6.20 1.76 -15.91
CA PHE A 449 7.64 1.89 -15.80
C PHE A 449 8.13 3.30 -16.16
N ASN A 450 9.10 3.80 -15.38
CA ASN A 450 9.80 5.04 -15.69
C ASN A 450 11.28 4.98 -15.29
N LYS A 451 12.00 6.05 -15.64
CA LYS A 451 13.39 6.27 -15.26
C LYS A 451 13.57 7.69 -14.78
N VAL A 452 14.54 7.88 -13.89
CA VAL A 452 14.97 9.19 -13.42
C VAL A 452 16.43 9.43 -13.77
N ASN A 453 16.81 10.70 -13.83
CA ASN A 453 18.21 11.11 -14.07
C ASN A 453 18.99 11.26 -12.76
N GLU A 454 18.40 10.86 -11.64
CA GLU A 454 18.94 10.99 -10.30
C GLU A 454 19.63 9.69 -9.88
N SER A 455 20.71 9.81 -9.11
CA SER A 455 21.35 8.63 -8.53
C SER A 455 20.49 8.06 -7.41
N PHE A 456 20.66 6.78 -7.08
CA PHE A 456 19.99 6.18 -5.92
C PHE A 456 20.21 6.97 -4.63
N TYR A 457 21.39 7.58 -4.47
CA TYR A 457 21.70 8.40 -3.31
C TYR A 457 20.80 9.63 -3.22
N ASP A 458 20.66 10.37 -4.32
CA ASP A 458 19.86 11.59 -4.35
C ASP A 458 18.39 11.28 -4.04
N ILE A 459 17.89 10.16 -4.55
CA ILE A 459 16.54 9.66 -4.30
C ILE A 459 16.33 9.35 -2.82
N VAL A 460 17.26 8.62 -2.19
CA VAL A 460 17.17 8.31 -0.74
C VAL A 460 17.24 9.57 0.12
N MET A 461 18.00 10.59 -0.30
CA MET A 461 18.05 11.86 0.43
C MET A 461 16.73 12.64 0.28
N LYS A 462 16.15 12.67 -0.92
CA LYS A 462 14.86 13.32 -1.20
C LYS A 462 13.70 12.67 -0.44
N SER A 463 13.68 11.34 -0.37
CA SER A 463 12.60 10.61 0.30
C SER A 463 12.51 10.89 1.80
N GLN A 464 13.58 11.37 2.44
CA GLN A 464 13.57 11.76 3.86
C GLN A 464 12.70 12.98 4.15
N THR A 465 12.42 13.78 3.14
CA THR A 465 11.56 14.96 3.21
C THR A 465 10.25 14.79 2.44
N ALA A 466 9.95 13.57 1.98
CA ALA A 466 8.68 13.25 1.33
C ALA A 466 7.52 13.33 2.33
N THR A 467 6.34 13.71 1.83
CA THR A 467 5.11 13.87 2.63
C THR A 467 4.70 12.56 3.28
N GLU A 468 4.82 11.45 2.54
CA GLU A 468 4.45 10.11 2.98
C GLU A 468 5.66 9.25 3.37
N LYS A 469 6.74 9.89 3.86
CA LYS A 469 7.96 9.17 4.31
C LYS A 469 7.72 8.12 5.40
N PHE A 470 6.55 8.15 6.05
CA PHE A 470 6.17 7.19 7.08
C PHE A 470 5.71 5.85 6.49
N GLU A 471 5.34 5.78 5.21
CA GLU A 471 4.91 4.53 4.56
C GLU A 471 6.06 3.54 4.40
N ASN A 472 7.24 4.05 4.04
CA ASN A 472 8.42 3.26 3.75
C ASN A 472 9.46 3.40 4.86
N GLN A 473 9.84 2.28 5.48
CA GLN A 473 10.97 2.23 6.42
C GLN A 473 12.28 2.60 5.74
N ARG A 474 12.45 2.12 4.49
CA ARG A 474 13.64 2.39 3.67
C ARG A 474 13.37 2.08 2.20
N ILE A 475 14.15 2.73 1.34
CA ILE A 475 14.22 2.43 -0.10
C ILE A 475 15.47 1.58 -0.36
N GLU A 476 15.34 0.58 -1.22
CA GLU A 476 16.42 -0.29 -1.67
C GLU A 476 16.60 -0.27 -3.19
N SER A 477 17.80 -0.60 -3.65
CA SER A 477 18.14 -0.69 -5.07
C SER A 477 18.42 -2.15 -5.47
N LEU A 478 17.64 -2.68 -6.40
CA LEU A 478 17.79 -3.99 -7.01
C LEU A 478 18.55 -3.89 -8.35
N SER A 479 19.81 -4.36 -8.35
CA SER A 479 20.60 -4.48 -9.58
C SER A 479 20.42 -5.87 -10.23
N ILE A 480 19.88 -5.91 -11.46
CA ILE A 480 19.71 -7.15 -12.23
C ILE A 480 20.65 -7.14 -13.43
N TRP A 481 21.54 -8.15 -13.51
CA TRP A 481 22.55 -8.25 -14.56
C TRP A 481 22.21 -9.37 -15.55
N PHE A 482 22.16 -9.02 -16.84
CA PHE A 482 21.89 -9.95 -17.93
C PHE A 482 23.18 -10.20 -18.73
N TYR A 483 23.61 -11.46 -18.81
CA TYR A 483 24.79 -11.85 -19.58
C TYR A 483 24.39 -12.76 -20.73
N LYS A 484 24.93 -12.50 -21.93
CA LYS A 484 24.72 -13.37 -23.10
C LYS A 484 25.43 -14.71 -22.93
N ASN A 485 26.65 -14.67 -22.38
CA ASN A 485 27.50 -15.83 -22.16
C ASN A 485 28.51 -15.58 -21.02
N TRP A 486 29.26 -16.62 -20.63
CA TRP A 486 30.25 -16.53 -19.56
C TRP A 486 31.35 -15.49 -19.85
N ILE A 487 31.71 -15.30 -21.13
CA ILE A 487 32.71 -14.32 -21.56
C ILE A 487 32.23 -12.91 -21.22
N SER A 488 31.00 -12.54 -21.59
CA SER A 488 30.44 -11.22 -21.29
C SER A 488 30.41 -10.93 -19.79
N ARG A 489 30.22 -11.95 -18.97
CA ARG A 489 30.29 -11.85 -17.50
C ARG A 489 31.71 -11.61 -17.02
N PHE A 490 32.68 -12.36 -17.54
CA PHE A 490 34.10 -12.15 -17.22
C PHE A 490 34.54 -10.74 -17.62
N THR A 491 34.22 -10.30 -18.84
CA THR A 491 34.50 -8.94 -19.33
C THR A 491 33.87 -7.88 -18.43
N HIS A 492 32.64 -8.06 -17.97
CA HIS A 492 32.02 -7.12 -17.03
C HIS A 492 32.80 -7.00 -15.72
N TYR A 493 33.25 -8.11 -15.13
CA TYR A 493 34.08 -8.06 -13.92
C TYR A 493 35.43 -7.40 -14.16
N VAL A 494 36.10 -7.73 -15.26
CA VAL A 494 37.38 -7.11 -15.64
C VAL A 494 37.20 -5.61 -15.84
N ASN A 495 36.16 -5.19 -16.56
CA ASN A 495 35.82 -3.78 -16.74
C ASN A 495 35.50 -3.09 -15.41
N GLY A 496 34.82 -3.79 -14.49
CA GLY A 496 34.58 -3.28 -13.14
C GLY A 496 35.88 -3.07 -12.35
N VAL A 497 36.83 -4.01 -12.46
CA VAL A 497 38.17 -3.86 -11.86
C VAL A 497 38.94 -2.71 -12.51
N ILE A 498 38.91 -2.58 -13.84
CA ILE A 498 39.56 -1.48 -14.56
C ILE A 498 38.94 -0.13 -14.18
N ALA A 499 37.61 -0.05 -14.11
CA ALA A 499 36.90 1.16 -13.69
C ALA A 499 37.25 1.53 -12.24
N TRP A 500 37.33 0.54 -11.35
CA TRP A 500 37.79 0.76 -9.98
C TRP A 500 39.24 1.24 -9.94
N ILE A 501 40.15 0.63 -10.71
CA ILE A 501 41.55 1.09 -10.82
C ILE A 501 41.61 2.53 -11.34
N SER A 502 40.77 2.88 -12.33
CA SER A 502 40.70 4.23 -12.90
C SER A 502 40.17 5.25 -11.88
N GLU A 503 39.07 4.92 -11.20
CA GLU A 503 38.44 5.78 -10.18
C GLU A 503 39.36 6.04 -8.98
N TYR A 504 40.15 5.03 -8.60
CA TYR A 504 41.11 5.09 -7.50
C TYR A 504 42.55 5.29 -7.99
N SER A 505 42.75 5.68 -9.26
CA SER A 505 44.06 5.77 -9.90
C SER A 505 45.01 6.67 -9.12
N ASN A 506 44.55 7.83 -8.66
CA ASN A 506 45.33 8.73 -7.82
C ASN A 506 45.82 8.06 -6.53
N ILE A 507 44.96 7.31 -5.83
CA ILE A 507 45.33 6.61 -4.59
C ILE A 507 46.34 5.51 -4.89
N LEU A 508 46.13 4.74 -5.96
CA LEU A 508 47.06 3.72 -6.44
C LEU A 508 48.41 4.31 -6.86
N THR A 509 48.43 5.44 -7.56
CA THR A 509 49.64 6.16 -7.94
C THR A 509 50.40 6.66 -6.72
N TYR A 510 49.73 7.26 -5.74
CA TYR A 510 50.39 7.68 -4.49
C TYR A 510 50.92 6.50 -3.69
N LEU A 511 50.18 5.38 -3.64
CA LEU A 511 50.62 4.16 -2.99
C LEU A 511 51.85 3.56 -3.69
N ILE A 512 51.84 3.48 -5.02
CA ILE A 512 52.96 2.96 -5.82
C ILE A 512 54.17 3.89 -5.71
N ALA A 513 53.97 5.22 -5.78
CA ALA A 513 55.05 6.19 -5.60
C ALA A 513 55.67 6.10 -4.20
N PHE A 514 54.84 5.93 -3.16
CA PHE A 514 55.31 5.71 -1.80
C PHE A 514 56.08 4.39 -1.66
N LEU A 515 55.54 3.28 -2.20
CA LEU A 515 56.21 1.98 -2.20
C LEU A 515 57.53 2.00 -2.98
N TYR A 516 57.57 2.71 -4.11
CA TYR A 516 58.78 2.88 -4.91
C TYR A 516 59.86 3.65 -4.13
N LEU A 517 59.48 4.77 -3.50
CA LEU A 517 60.39 5.53 -2.63
C LEU A 517 60.86 4.71 -1.41
N PHE A 518 60.03 3.79 -0.92
CA PHE A 518 60.38 2.92 0.18
C PHE A 518 61.29 1.74 -0.24
N LEU A 519 61.06 1.16 -1.40
CA LEU A 519 61.78 -0.02 -1.90
C LEU A 519 63.11 0.32 -2.58
N ILE A 520 63.21 1.50 -3.22
CA ILE A 520 64.39 1.93 -3.97
C ILE A 520 65.17 3.02 -3.23
N GLY A 521 64.51 3.78 -2.37
CA GLY A 521 65.19 4.77 -1.55
C GLY A 521 66.10 4.10 -0.54
N ASP A 522 67.30 4.66 -0.37
CA ASP A 522 68.30 4.19 0.59
C ASP A 522 67.90 4.64 2.01
N ILE A 523 66.89 3.97 2.57
CA ILE A 523 66.35 4.23 3.91
C ILE A 523 67.44 4.05 4.97
N GLU A 524 68.37 3.11 4.78
CA GLU A 524 69.51 2.92 5.70
C GLU A 524 70.42 4.15 5.73
N SER A 525 70.72 4.76 4.59
CA SER A 525 71.49 6.00 4.53
C SER A 525 70.77 7.22 5.14
N LEU A 526 69.43 7.22 5.09
CA LEU A 526 68.60 8.27 5.69
C LEU A 526 68.55 8.14 7.21
N ILE A 527 68.41 6.91 7.72
CA ILE A 527 68.37 6.61 9.16
C ILE A 527 69.75 6.79 9.80
N SER A 528 70.82 6.42 9.09
CA SER A 528 72.20 6.57 9.57
C SER A 528 72.75 8.00 9.45
N GLY A 529 72.02 8.92 8.79
CA GLY A 529 72.40 10.33 8.67
C GLY A 529 73.66 10.57 7.81
N GLN A 530 73.96 9.70 6.86
CA GLN A 530 75.20 9.75 6.07
C GLN A 530 75.06 10.42 4.69
N THR A 531 73.86 10.85 4.29
CA THR A 531 73.63 11.50 2.99
C THR A 531 73.76 13.02 3.05
N LYS A 532 74.33 13.66 2.01
CA LYS A 532 74.40 15.14 1.94
C LYS A 532 73.03 15.82 1.77
N ASP A 533 72.02 15.06 1.35
CA ASP A 533 70.69 15.56 1.01
C ASP A 533 69.61 15.12 2.01
N ILE A 534 69.99 14.80 3.27
CA ILE A 534 69.06 14.33 4.32
C ILE A 534 67.82 15.22 4.42
N VAL A 535 68.00 16.54 4.45
CA VAL A 535 66.88 17.48 4.58
C VAL A 535 65.91 17.37 3.40
N ILE A 536 66.43 17.30 2.16
CA ILE A 536 65.62 17.22 0.94
C ILE A 536 64.88 15.88 0.89
N ASN A 537 65.58 14.78 1.22
CA ASN A 537 64.98 13.45 1.25
C ASN A 537 63.92 13.34 2.35
N SER A 538 64.18 13.83 3.57
CA SER A 538 63.20 13.85 4.67
C SER A 538 61.95 14.68 4.33
N VAL A 539 62.12 15.84 3.68
CA VAL A 539 60.98 16.65 3.20
C VAL A 539 60.21 15.89 2.12
N THR A 540 60.90 15.20 1.20
CA THR A 540 60.27 14.42 0.13
C THR A 540 59.46 13.25 0.68
N TYR A 541 60.00 12.50 1.64
CA TYR A 541 59.26 11.42 2.33
C TYR A 541 58.07 11.95 3.13
N LEU A 542 58.24 13.09 3.81
CA LEU A 542 57.15 13.71 4.56
C LEU A 542 56.01 14.16 3.63
N LEU A 543 56.32 14.80 2.50
CA LEU A 543 55.33 15.21 1.51
C LEU A 543 54.64 13.99 0.86
N ALA A 544 55.38 12.93 0.56
CA ALA A 544 54.81 11.68 0.05
C ALA A 544 53.89 11.02 1.08
N LEU A 545 54.26 11.01 2.36
CA LEU A 545 53.44 10.49 3.44
C LEU A 545 52.17 11.33 3.66
N ILE A 546 52.27 12.66 3.61
CA ILE A 546 51.12 13.57 3.69
C ILE A 546 50.19 13.35 2.50
N ALA A 547 50.72 13.22 1.28
CA ALA A 547 49.93 12.93 0.09
C ALA A 547 49.22 11.57 0.20
N LEU A 548 49.92 10.53 0.67
CA LEU A 548 49.33 9.22 0.92
C LEU A 548 48.24 9.27 2.00
N LEU A 549 48.50 9.92 3.14
CA LEU A 549 47.51 10.09 4.22
C LEU A 549 46.30 10.87 3.73
N HIS A 550 46.49 11.95 2.97
CA HIS A 550 45.40 12.72 2.39
C HIS A 550 44.57 11.86 1.42
N ALA A 551 45.23 11.08 0.56
CA ALA A 551 44.59 10.17 -0.37
C ALA A 551 43.82 9.04 0.36
N VAL A 552 44.39 8.48 1.43
CA VAL A 552 43.75 7.48 2.29
C VAL A 552 42.57 8.08 3.04
N ILE A 553 42.69 9.28 3.63
CA ILE A 553 41.57 9.96 4.32
C ILE A 553 40.44 10.27 3.35
N LYS A 554 40.75 10.75 2.13
CA LYS A 554 39.75 10.98 1.09
C LYS A 554 39.09 9.67 0.65
N GLY A 555 39.89 8.61 0.50
CA GLY A 555 39.41 7.25 0.21
C GLY A 555 38.54 6.67 1.32
N VAL A 556 38.92 6.82 2.59
CA VAL A 556 38.16 6.38 3.77
C VAL A 556 36.90 7.20 3.97
N LYS A 557 36.92 8.52 3.74
CA LYS A 557 35.71 9.36 3.76
C LYS A 557 34.74 8.92 2.67
N LYS A 558 35.22 8.72 1.43
CA LYS A 558 34.41 8.21 0.31
C LYS A 558 33.91 6.78 0.56
N PHE A 559 34.75 5.92 1.14
CA PHE A 559 34.39 4.54 1.48
C PHE A 559 33.40 4.47 2.66
N SER A 560 33.59 5.27 3.71
CA SER A 560 32.69 5.35 4.87
C SER A 560 31.35 5.97 4.48
N TYR A 561 31.36 6.97 3.60
CA TYR A 561 30.17 7.51 2.96
C TYR A 561 29.42 6.42 2.17
N ASN A 562 30.14 5.65 1.36
CA ASN A 562 29.62 4.47 0.65
C ASN A 562 29.27 3.27 1.57
N ARG A 563 29.62 3.31 2.86
CA ARG A 563 29.38 2.23 3.84
C ARG A 563 28.21 2.55 4.76
N MET A 564 27.93 3.83 5.04
CA MET A 564 26.68 4.28 5.68
C MET A 564 25.49 4.06 4.75
N ILE A 565 25.70 4.25 3.45
CA ILE A 565 24.80 3.82 2.39
C ILE A 565 25.25 2.41 1.98
N LYS A 566 25.06 1.37 2.80
CA LYS A 566 25.20 0.00 2.26
C LYS A 566 24.14 -0.11 1.17
N PRO A 567 24.49 -0.15 -0.13
CA PRO A 567 23.48 -0.49 -1.09
C PRO A 567 23.16 -1.94 -0.79
N TYR A 568 21.97 -2.21 -0.25
CA TYR A 568 21.43 -3.55 -0.14
C TYR A 568 21.12 -4.02 -1.57
N LYS A 569 22.18 -4.19 -2.38
CA LYS A 569 22.10 -4.76 -3.72
C LYS A 569 21.70 -6.20 -3.51
N ILE A 570 20.44 -6.51 -3.73
CA ILE A 570 19.99 -7.88 -3.93
C ILE A 570 20.65 -8.36 -5.23
N LYS A 571 21.86 -8.93 -5.13
CA LYS A 571 22.56 -9.53 -6.26
C LYS A 571 21.85 -10.83 -6.61
N SER A 572 20.86 -10.73 -7.49
CA SER A 572 20.20 -11.91 -8.01
C SER A 572 21.11 -12.68 -8.97
N LYS A 573 21.07 -14.01 -8.90
CA LYS A 573 21.96 -14.90 -9.65
C LYS A 573 21.57 -14.96 -11.14
N TYR A 574 22.61 -15.17 -11.94
CA TYR A 574 22.66 -15.12 -13.41
C TYR A 574 21.58 -15.91 -14.13
N LEU A 575 21.05 -15.31 -15.19
CA LEU A 575 20.24 -15.99 -16.19
C LEU A 575 21.16 -16.40 -17.37
N TYR A 576 21.47 -17.69 -17.51
CA TYR A 576 22.32 -18.22 -18.59
C TYR A 576 21.47 -18.68 -19.81
N GLY A 577 22.09 -18.66 -21.00
CA GLY A 577 21.70 -19.50 -22.14
C GLY A 577 20.76 -18.88 -23.18
N ASN A 578 20.63 -19.58 -24.32
CA ASN A 578 19.67 -19.31 -25.41
C ASN A 578 18.25 -19.84 -25.10
N SER A 579 17.93 -20.15 -23.83
CA SER A 579 16.61 -20.63 -23.44
C SER A 579 15.54 -19.53 -23.53
N ASN A 580 14.28 -19.94 -23.62
CA ASN A 580 13.15 -19.02 -23.66
C ASN A 580 13.20 -18.05 -22.45
N PRO A 581 12.97 -16.73 -22.65
CA PRO A 581 12.93 -15.74 -21.57
C PRO A 581 12.06 -16.13 -20.36
N ILE A 582 10.97 -16.87 -20.58
CA ILE A 582 10.07 -17.33 -19.53
C ILE A 582 10.71 -18.41 -18.64
N ASP A 583 11.44 -19.36 -19.21
CA ASP A 583 12.16 -20.38 -18.44
C ASP A 583 13.25 -19.75 -17.58
N ARG A 584 13.92 -18.75 -18.14
CA ARG A 584 14.92 -17.95 -17.41
C ARG A 584 14.26 -17.25 -16.23
N LEU A 585 13.15 -16.54 -16.44
CA LEU A 585 12.39 -15.91 -15.37
C LEU A 585 11.99 -16.93 -14.28
N SER A 586 11.42 -18.07 -14.65
CA SER A 586 11.02 -19.12 -13.69
C SER A 586 12.18 -19.57 -12.81
N TYR A 587 13.34 -19.83 -13.42
CA TYR A 587 14.56 -20.18 -12.70
C TYR A 587 15.02 -19.07 -11.75
N TRP A 588 14.91 -17.81 -12.16
CA TRP A 588 15.28 -16.67 -11.32
C TRP A 588 14.37 -16.56 -10.10
N MET A 589 13.05 -16.62 -10.31
CA MET A 589 12.05 -16.55 -9.24
C MET A 589 12.28 -17.67 -8.20
N ASN A 590 12.44 -18.91 -8.67
CA ASN A 590 12.69 -20.07 -7.80
C ASN A 590 14.02 -19.98 -7.01
N LYS A 591 14.98 -19.16 -7.46
CA LYS A 591 16.28 -18.98 -6.79
C LYS A 591 16.39 -17.73 -5.93
N GLN A 592 15.50 -16.76 -6.06
CA GLN A 592 15.56 -15.52 -5.28
C GLN A 592 14.86 -15.65 -3.93
N SER A 593 15.36 -16.56 -3.09
CA SER A 593 14.90 -16.72 -1.70
C SER A 593 15.08 -15.47 -0.82
N LYS A 594 15.76 -14.41 -1.28
CA LYS A 594 15.93 -13.15 -0.52
C LYS A 594 14.87 -12.09 -0.83
N ILE A 595 14.06 -12.31 -1.85
CA ILE A 595 12.87 -11.51 -2.19
C ILE A 595 11.62 -12.20 -1.58
N GLN A 596 11.82 -13.13 -0.64
CA GLN A 596 10.76 -13.93 -0.02
C GLN A 596 9.67 -13.12 0.70
N ASN A 597 9.98 -11.88 1.11
CA ASN A 597 9.01 -10.98 1.72
C ASN A 597 8.55 -9.88 0.74
N ALA A 598 8.56 -10.11 -0.57
CA ALA A 598 7.98 -9.17 -1.52
C ALA A 598 6.49 -9.40 -1.67
N HIS A 599 5.73 -8.31 -1.73
CA HIS A 599 4.32 -8.36 -2.06
C HIS A 599 4.14 -8.97 -3.47
N PRO A 600 3.07 -9.73 -3.74
CA PRO A 600 2.76 -10.25 -5.06
C PRO A 600 2.89 -9.24 -6.21
N ILE A 601 2.48 -7.99 -5.99
CA ILE A 601 2.60 -6.93 -6.99
C ILE A 601 4.06 -6.60 -7.35
N ALA A 602 4.95 -6.55 -6.36
CA ALA A 602 6.37 -6.29 -6.58
C ALA A 602 7.02 -7.44 -7.34
N THR A 603 6.64 -8.68 -7.00
CA THR A 603 7.08 -9.87 -7.72
C THR A 603 6.66 -9.83 -9.20
N LEU A 604 5.41 -9.45 -9.49
CA LEU A 604 4.94 -9.26 -10.86
C LEU A 604 5.71 -8.15 -11.57
N MET A 605 5.86 -6.98 -10.94
CA MET A 605 6.53 -5.82 -11.52
C MET A 605 8.01 -6.08 -11.84
N ILE A 606 8.75 -6.73 -10.95
CA ILE A 606 10.14 -7.14 -11.22
C ILE A 606 10.20 -8.13 -12.39
N SER A 607 9.25 -9.07 -12.45
CA SER A 607 9.20 -10.07 -13.51
C SER A 607 8.92 -9.44 -14.88
N LEU A 608 8.01 -8.47 -14.95
CA LEU A 608 7.74 -7.69 -16.17
C LEU A 608 8.96 -6.90 -16.61
N TYR A 609 9.67 -6.27 -15.67
CA TYR A 609 10.95 -5.60 -15.96
C TYR A 609 12.00 -6.55 -16.54
N ILE A 610 12.17 -7.73 -15.93
CA ILE A 610 13.08 -8.78 -16.42
C ILE A 610 12.70 -9.20 -17.85
N LEU A 611 11.42 -9.48 -18.10
CA LEU A 611 10.94 -9.89 -19.42
C LEU A 611 11.14 -8.79 -20.47
N HIS A 612 10.93 -7.51 -20.11
CA HIS A 612 11.20 -6.37 -20.99
C HIS A 612 12.68 -6.30 -21.37
N LYS A 613 13.58 -6.52 -20.41
CA LYS A 613 15.03 -6.51 -20.63
C LYS A 613 15.53 -7.70 -21.44
N LEU A 614 14.96 -8.89 -21.25
CA LEU A 614 15.35 -10.09 -21.98
C LEU A 614 14.94 -10.07 -23.47
N LYS A 615 13.96 -9.24 -23.83
CA LYS A 615 13.46 -9.09 -25.20
C LYS A 615 14.20 -8.05 -26.04
N LYS A 616 14.93 -7.12 -25.40
CA LYS A 616 15.79 -6.13 -26.04
C LYS A 616 17.21 -6.67 -26.15
#